data_AF-A0A1B6KRW4-F1
#
_entry.id   AF-A0A1B6KRW4-F1
#
_cell.length_a   1.000
_cell.length_b   1.000
_cell.length_c   1.000
_cell.angle_alpha   90.00
_cell.angle_beta   90.00
_cell.angle_gamma   90.00
#
_symmetry.space_group_name_H-M   'P 1'
#
loop_
_entity.id
_entity.type
_entity.pdbx_description
1 polymer ?
#
loop_
_entity_poly.entity_id
_entity_poly.type
_entity_poly.pdbx_seq_one_letter_code
_entity_poly.pdbx_strand_id
1 'polypeptide(L)'
;VIISIIDLLLSLLTASSPRIFGILRVFRLLRSLRPLRVINRAPGLKLVVQTLLSSLRPIGNIVLICCTFFIIFGILGVQLFKGMFYYCVGPDIKNVRNKTDCLSDVRNMWVNRKYNFDDLGKALMSLFVLSSRDGWVNIMYTGLDAVGVDQQPIENYSEWRLLYFISFILLVGFFVLNMFVGVVVENFHRCREEQEKEERVRRMAKRAKQMEKKRRKMHEPPYYTTYSRSRLLVHSVVTSKYFDLAIAAVIGLNVITMAMEFYMMPKALSYALKIFNYFFTAVFILESIMKLVALGLKLYLKDKWNQLDIGIVILSIVGIALEEVESKIIP
;
A
#
# COMPACT_ATOMS: atom_id res chain seq x y z
N VAL A 1 -32.02 -20.30 -12.46
CA VAL A 1 -33.06 -20.83 -13.35
C VAL A 1 -32.44 -21.23 -14.69
N ILE A 2 -31.87 -20.30 -15.46
CA ILE A 2 -31.19 -20.59 -16.75
C ILE A 2 -30.13 -21.71 -16.64
N ILE A 3 -29.17 -21.63 -15.72
CA ILE A 3 -28.13 -22.67 -15.54
C ILE A 3 -28.74 -24.04 -15.18
N SER A 4 -29.82 -24.07 -14.40
CA SER A 4 -30.51 -25.30 -14.01
C SER A 4 -31.34 -25.90 -15.14
N ILE A 5 -31.86 -25.05 -16.04
CA ILE A 5 -32.55 -25.47 -17.27
C ILE A 5 -31.54 -26.03 -18.26
N ILE A 6 -30.39 -25.37 -18.42
CA ILE A 6 -29.28 -25.84 -19.27
C ILE A 6 -28.81 -27.22 -18.80
N ASP A 7 -28.60 -27.41 -17.51
CA ASP A 7 -28.18 -28.69 -16.92
C ASP A 7 -29.24 -29.81 -17.10
N LEU A 8 -30.53 -29.47 -16.96
CA LEU A 8 -31.63 -30.40 -17.23
C LEU A 8 -31.73 -30.78 -18.71
N LEU A 9 -31.63 -29.79 -19.61
CA LEU A 9 -31.70 -29.98 -21.06
C LEU A 9 -30.49 -30.78 -21.59
N LEU A 10 -29.30 -30.49 -21.06
CA LEU A 10 -28.09 -31.26 -21.35
C LEU A 10 -28.20 -32.69 -20.81
N SER A 11 -28.75 -32.90 -19.61
CA SER A 11 -28.93 -34.26 -19.07
C SER A 11 -29.87 -35.13 -19.92
N LEU A 12 -30.92 -34.53 -20.50
CA LEU A 12 -31.86 -35.17 -21.41
C LEU A 12 -31.24 -35.54 -22.78
N LEU A 13 -30.30 -34.73 -23.27
CA LEU A 13 -29.65 -34.93 -24.57
C LEU A 13 -28.51 -35.97 -24.55
N THR A 14 -28.07 -36.41 -23.36
CA THR A 14 -26.78 -37.12 -23.17
C THR A 14 -26.84 -38.62 -22.97
N ALA A 15 -27.94 -39.28 -23.33
CA ALA A 15 -28.06 -40.73 -23.23
C ALA A 15 -27.08 -41.53 -24.14
N SER A 16 -26.28 -40.88 -24.99
CA SER A 16 -25.59 -41.54 -26.10
C SER A 16 -24.06 -41.34 -26.23
N SER A 17 -23.34 -40.62 -25.34
CA SER A 17 -21.86 -40.54 -25.47
C SER A 17 -21.04 -40.27 -24.19
N PRO A 18 -19.98 -41.07 -23.90
CA PRO A 18 -19.12 -40.94 -22.71
C PRO A 18 -18.26 -39.67 -22.67
N ARG A 19 -17.97 -39.00 -23.80
CA ARG A 19 -17.25 -37.70 -23.81
C ARG A 19 -18.10 -36.57 -23.24
N ILE A 20 -19.43 -36.67 -23.36
CA ILE A 20 -20.35 -35.64 -22.87
C ILE A 20 -20.48 -35.73 -21.35
N PHE A 21 -20.33 -36.92 -20.75
CA PHE A 21 -20.29 -37.10 -19.30
C PHE A 21 -19.15 -36.31 -18.61
N GLY A 22 -17.99 -36.12 -19.27
CA GLY A 22 -16.90 -35.29 -18.76
C GLY A 22 -17.26 -33.80 -18.72
N ILE A 23 -17.89 -33.30 -19.79
CA ILE A 23 -18.37 -31.92 -19.90
C ILE A 23 -19.48 -31.63 -18.89
N LEU A 24 -20.40 -32.58 -18.68
CA LEU A 24 -21.45 -32.48 -17.65
C LEU A 24 -20.89 -32.36 -16.22
N ARG A 25 -19.74 -33.00 -15.92
CA ARG A 25 -19.07 -32.82 -14.61
C ARG A 25 -18.60 -31.37 -14.42
N VAL A 26 -18.09 -30.72 -15.47
CA VAL A 26 -17.69 -29.30 -15.43
C VAL A 26 -18.91 -28.39 -15.23
N PHE A 27 -20.03 -28.66 -15.92
CA PHE A 27 -21.27 -27.89 -15.70
C PHE A 27 -21.86 -28.06 -14.30
N ARG A 28 -21.72 -29.25 -13.68
CA ARG A 28 -22.08 -29.45 -12.27
C ARG A 28 -21.20 -28.62 -11.33
N LEU A 29 -19.91 -28.41 -11.64
CA LEU A 29 -19.04 -27.53 -10.86
C LEU A 29 -19.50 -26.06 -10.90
N LEU A 30 -20.11 -25.58 -11.98
CA LEU A 30 -20.65 -24.21 -12.06
C LEU A 30 -21.78 -23.94 -11.03
N ARG A 31 -22.39 -24.99 -10.46
CA ARG A 31 -23.32 -24.83 -9.34
C ARG A 31 -22.63 -24.25 -8.09
N SER A 32 -21.31 -24.34 -7.96
CA SER A 32 -20.53 -23.68 -6.90
C SER A 32 -20.58 -22.15 -6.99
N LEU A 33 -20.94 -21.57 -8.15
CA LEU A 33 -21.09 -20.12 -8.36
C LEU A 33 -22.40 -19.54 -7.80
N ARG A 34 -23.28 -20.36 -7.20
CA ARG A 34 -24.53 -19.92 -6.55
C ARG A 34 -24.35 -18.74 -5.57
N PRO A 35 -23.26 -18.65 -4.77
CA PRO A 35 -23.01 -17.50 -3.90
C PRO A 35 -22.93 -16.16 -4.64
N LEU A 36 -22.62 -16.11 -5.94
CA LEU A 36 -22.61 -14.85 -6.71
C LEU A 36 -23.99 -14.15 -6.74
N ARG A 37 -25.09 -14.88 -6.48
CA ARG A 37 -26.43 -14.28 -6.32
C ARG A 37 -26.52 -13.32 -5.12
N VAL A 38 -25.56 -13.38 -4.19
CA VAL A 38 -25.44 -12.44 -3.07
C VAL A 38 -25.19 -11.01 -3.57
N ILE A 39 -24.53 -10.83 -4.72
CA ILE A 39 -24.32 -9.50 -5.34
C ILE A 39 -25.68 -8.81 -5.59
N ASN A 40 -26.71 -9.56 -5.97
CA ASN A 40 -28.05 -9.01 -6.20
C ASN A 40 -28.86 -8.82 -4.91
N ARG A 41 -28.47 -9.45 -3.80
CA ARG A 41 -29.14 -9.35 -2.50
C ARG A 41 -28.53 -8.30 -1.58
N ALA A 42 -27.22 -8.04 -1.69
CA ALA A 42 -26.49 -7.09 -0.86
C ALA A 42 -26.19 -5.81 -1.67
N PRO A 43 -26.90 -4.69 -1.43
CA PRO A 43 -26.71 -3.46 -2.21
C PRO A 43 -25.29 -2.89 -2.08
N GLY A 44 -24.63 -3.06 -0.94
CA GLY A 44 -23.22 -2.66 -0.76
C GLY A 44 -22.25 -3.42 -1.66
N LEU A 45 -22.39 -4.75 -1.77
CA LEU A 45 -21.56 -5.57 -2.67
C LEU A 45 -21.83 -5.25 -4.13
N LYS A 46 -23.10 -4.99 -4.48
CA LYS A 46 -23.50 -4.55 -5.82
C LYS A 46 -22.78 -3.27 -6.24
N LEU A 47 -22.73 -2.27 -5.35
CA LEU A 47 -22.05 -1.01 -5.60
C LEU A 47 -20.56 -1.22 -5.87
N VAL A 48 -19.87 -2.01 -5.04
CA VAL A 48 -18.43 -2.31 -5.20
C VAL A 48 -18.15 -3.02 -6.53
N VAL A 49 -18.96 -4.01 -6.89
CA VAL A 49 -18.78 -4.73 -8.17
C VAL A 49 -19.04 -3.81 -9.36
N GLN A 50 -20.08 -2.96 -9.31
CA GLN A 50 -20.35 -1.99 -10.37
C GLN A 50 -19.23 -0.95 -10.53
N THR A 51 -18.68 -0.43 -9.43
CA THR A 51 -17.57 0.53 -9.50
C THR A 51 -16.31 -0.11 -10.07
N LEU A 52 -15.98 -1.34 -9.68
CA LEU A 52 -14.87 -2.12 -10.27
C LEU A 52 -15.07 -2.35 -11.78
N LEU A 53 -16.25 -2.83 -12.19
CA LEU A 53 -16.55 -3.06 -13.61
C LEU A 53 -16.51 -1.76 -14.43
N SER A 54 -16.99 -0.64 -13.87
CA SER A 54 -16.90 0.66 -14.55
C SER A 54 -15.45 1.12 -14.75
N SER A 55 -14.56 0.74 -13.83
CA SER A 55 -13.13 1.09 -13.86
C SER A 55 -12.33 0.23 -14.84
N LEU A 56 -12.85 -0.93 -15.28
CA LEU A 56 -12.16 -1.81 -16.25
C LEU A 56 -12.23 -1.29 -17.68
N ARG A 57 -13.27 -0.53 -18.04
CA ARG A 57 -13.44 0.01 -19.40
C ARG A 57 -12.25 0.85 -19.88
N PRO A 58 -11.75 1.85 -19.12
CA PRO A 58 -10.58 2.63 -19.55
C PRO A 58 -9.28 1.80 -19.60
N ILE A 59 -9.19 0.70 -18.83
CA ILE A 59 -8.01 -0.17 -18.76
C ILE A 59 -7.84 -1.04 -20.01
N GLY A 60 -8.95 -1.38 -20.68
CA GLY A 60 -8.96 -2.36 -21.77
C GLY A 60 -7.95 -2.08 -22.88
N ASN A 61 -7.78 -0.81 -23.28
CA ASN A 61 -6.84 -0.42 -24.34
C ASN A 61 -5.38 -0.69 -23.94
N ILE A 62 -5.02 -0.40 -22.69
CA ILE A 62 -3.66 -0.60 -22.17
C ILE A 62 -3.36 -2.09 -22.04
N VAL A 63 -4.34 -2.87 -21.57
CA VAL A 63 -4.19 -4.34 -21.45
C VAL A 63 -4.01 -4.99 -22.82
N LEU A 64 -4.75 -4.55 -23.85
CA LEU A 64 -4.59 -5.07 -25.21
C LEU A 64 -3.18 -4.82 -25.78
N ILE A 65 -2.64 -3.62 -25.56
CA ILE A 65 -1.27 -3.27 -25.95
C ILE A 65 -0.27 -4.16 -25.20
N CYS A 66 -0.44 -4.31 -23.88
CA CYS A 66 0.40 -5.16 -23.04
C CYS A 66 0.39 -6.63 -23.51
N CYS A 67 -0.79 -7.20 -23.80
CA CYS A 67 -0.91 -8.56 -24.32
C CYS A 67 -0.17 -8.74 -25.66
N THR A 68 -0.18 -7.73 -26.53
CA THR A 68 0.56 -7.76 -27.80
C THR A 68 2.07 -7.86 -27.56
N PHE A 69 2.61 -7.06 -26.63
CA PHE A 69 4.02 -7.14 -26.24
C PHE A 69 4.39 -8.49 -25.62
N PHE A 70 3.51 -9.06 -24.79
CA PHE A 70 3.72 -10.40 -24.21
C PHE A 70 3.84 -11.48 -25.29
N ILE A 71 3.02 -11.41 -26.35
CA ILE A 71 3.10 -12.36 -27.47
C ILE A 71 4.41 -12.17 -28.23
N ILE A 72 4.80 -10.92 -28.53
CA ILE A 72 6.06 -10.62 -29.25
C ILE A 72 7.27 -11.15 -28.47
N PHE A 73 7.38 -10.82 -27.18
CA PHE A 73 8.44 -11.31 -26.32
C PHE A 73 8.35 -12.82 -26.11
N GLY A 74 7.15 -13.40 -26.07
CA GLY A 74 6.93 -14.83 -25.97
C GLY A 74 7.51 -15.57 -27.17
N ILE A 75 7.21 -15.10 -28.39
CA ILE A 75 7.76 -15.67 -29.63
C ILE A 75 9.28 -15.52 -29.66
N LEU A 76 9.80 -14.33 -29.33
CA LEU A 76 11.24 -14.07 -29.29
C LEU A 76 11.95 -14.96 -28.26
N GLY A 77 11.38 -15.13 -27.07
CA GLY A 77 11.88 -16.03 -26.04
C GLY A 77 11.89 -17.48 -26.48
N VAL A 78 10.87 -17.96 -27.20
CA VAL A 78 10.87 -19.31 -27.78
C VAL A 78 12.03 -19.47 -28.76
N GLN A 79 12.26 -18.50 -29.65
CA GLN A 79 13.39 -18.58 -30.59
C GLN A 79 14.75 -18.53 -29.88
N LEU A 80 14.85 -17.80 -28.77
CA LEU A 80 16.09 -17.65 -28.02
C LEU A 80 16.40 -18.79 -27.04
N PHE A 81 15.42 -19.55 -26.55
CA PHE A 81 15.61 -20.43 -25.39
C PHE A 81 14.99 -21.83 -25.53
N LYS A 82 14.26 -22.13 -26.61
CA LYS A 82 13.59 -23.42 -26.81
C LYS A 82 14.56 -24.60 -26.64
N GLY A 83 14.22 -25.52 -25.75
CA GLY A 83 14.98 -26.75 -25.49
C GLY A 83 16.27 -26.55 -24.68
N MET A 84 16.57 -25.32 -24.22
CA MET A 84 17.84 -25.01 -23.55
C MET A 84 17.72 -24.89 -22.02
N PHE A 85 16.51 -25.05 -21.48
CA PHE A 85 16.22 -24.92 -20.04
C PHE A 85 16.22 -26.27 -19.31
N TYR A 86 16.80 -27.30 -19.93
CA TYR A 86 16.97 -28.59 -19.30
C TYR A 86 18.26 -28.63 -18.47
N TYR A 87 18.25 -29.46 -17.42
CA TYR A 87 19.41 -29.67 -16.56
C TYR A 87 19.39 -31.09 -15.96
N CYS A 88 20.57 -31.58 -15.62
CA CYS A 88 20.74 -32.86 -14.95
C CYS A 88 20.51 -32.74 -13.44
N VAL A 89 19.76 -33.69 -12.86
CA VAL A 89 19.57 -33.85 -11.41
C VAL A 89 20.01 -35.25 -10.99
N GLY A 90 20.88 -35.34 -9.99
CA GLY A 90 21.31 -36.60 -9.40
C GLY A 90 22.54 -36.44 -8.48
N PRO A 91 23.10 -37.53 -7.96
CA PRO A 91 24.19 -37.50 -6.96
C PRO A 91 25.54 -37.05 -7.54
N ASP A 92 25.87 -37.42 -8.78
CA ASP A 92 27.20 -37.23 -9.38
C ASP A 92 27.16 -36.34 -10.65
N ILE A 93 26.86 -35.05 -10.49
CA ILE A 93 26.63 -34.12 -11.63
C ILE A 93 27.85 -33.28 -12.06
N LYS A 94 28.99 -33.38 -11.35
CA LYS A 94 30.14 -32.46 -11.53
C LYS A 94 30.79 -32.53 -12.92
N ASN A 95 30.75 -33.69 -13.58
CA ASN A 95 31.42 -33.91 -14.87
C ASN A 95 30.43 -34.08 -16.04
N VAL A 96 29.14 -33.79 -15.83
CA VAL A 96 28.10 -33.94 -16.84
C VAL A 96 28.09 -32.72 -17.75
N ARG A 97 28.33 -32.89 -19.05
CA ARG A 97 28.31 -31.79 -20.03
C ARG A 97 27.05 -31.78 -20.87
N ASN A 98 26.50 -32.96 -21.15
CA ASN A 98 25.40 -33.13 -22.08
C ASN A 98 24.32 -34.04 -21.48
N LYS A 99 23.14 -34.06 -22.11
CA LYS A 99 22.07 -35.01 -21.76
C LYS A 99 22.50 -36.47 -21.80
N THR A 100 23.31 -36.86 -22.78
CA THR A 100 23.84 -38.23 -22.91
C THR A 100 24.68 -38.62 -21.70
N ASP A 101 25.53 -37.71 -21.22
CA ASP A 101 26.38 -37.94 -20.05
C ASP A 101 25.53 -38.01 -18.78
N CYS A 102 24.50 -37.16 -18.67
CA CYS A 102 23.55 -37.21 -17.57
C CYS A 102 22.90 -38.59 -17.50
N LEU A 103 22.38 -39.08 -18.63
CA LEU A 103 21.66 -40.35 -18.72
C LEU A 103 22.58 -41.59 -18.72
N SER A 104 23.91 -41.41 -18.67
CA SER A 104 24.86 -42.52 -18.52
C SER A 104 24.79 -43.16 -17.14
N ASP A 105 24.47 -42.37 -16.11
CA ASP A 105 24.15 -42.87 -14.76
C ASP A 105 22.64 -43.01 -14.62
N VAL A 106 22.18 -44.22 -14.31
CA VAL A 106 20.76 -44.56 -14.15
C VAL A 106 20.09 -43.77 -13.01
N ARG A 107 20.87 -43.26 -12.05
CA ARG A 107 20.37 -42.46 -10.92
C ARG A 107 20.08 -41.00 -11.28
N ASN A 108 20.59 -40.53 -12.41
CA ASN A 108 20.43 -39.15 -12.86
C ASN A 108 19.16 -38.99 -13.73
N MET A 109 18.56 -37.80 -13.69
CA MET A 109 17.40 -37.44 -14.50
C MET A 109 17.63 -36.13 -15.25
N TRP A 110 17.34 -36.12 -16.55
CA TRP A 110 17.35 -34.93 -17.38
C TRP A 110 15.98 -34.24 -17.33
N VAL A 111 15.87 -33.17 -16.56
CA VAL A 111 14.59 -32.52 -16.25
C VAL A 111 14.54 -31.12 -16.82
N ASN A 112 13.34 -30.71 -17.22
CA ASN A 112 13.09 -29.34 -17.67
C ASN A 112 12.71 -28.44 -16.50
N ARG A 113 13.08 -27.17 -16.55
CA ARG A 113 12.63 -26.17 -15.59
C ARG A 113 11.13 -25.94 -15.73
N LYS A 114 10.46 -25.69 -14.60
CA LYS A 114 9.01 -25.43 -14.53
C LYS A 114 8.58 -24.25 -15.41
N TYR A 115 9.39 -23.18 -15.41
CA TYR A 115 9.21 -22.00 -16.25
C TYR A 115 10.27 -22.06 -17.34
N ASN A 116 9.84 -22.27 -18.58
CA ASN A 116 10.69 -22.40 -19.75
C ASN A 116 10.03 -21.78 -20.99
N PHE A 117 10.71 -21.86 -22.12
CA PHE A 117 10.34 -21.21 -23.39
C PHE A 117 10.24 -22.23 -24.55
N ASP A 118 9.83 -23.47 -24.27
CA ASP A 118 9.76 -24.51 -25.34
C ASP A 118 8.62 -24.29 -26.33
N ASP A 119 7.52 -23.70 -25.86
CA ASP A 119 6.35 -23.33 -26.65
C ASP A 119 5.80 -21.97 -26.19
N LEU A 120 4.96 -21.35 -27.02
CA LEU A 120 4.43 -20.02 -26.74
C LEU A 120 3.63 -19.96 -25.43
N GLY A 121 2.90 -21.03 -25.08
CA GLY A 121 2.11 -21.07 -23.85
C GLY A 121 3.00 -21.07 -22.60
N LYS A 122 4.04 -21.91 -22.59
CA LYS A 122 5.03 -21.92 -21.51
C LYS A 122 5.85 -20.64 -21.45
N ALA A 123 6.20 -20.07 -22.60
CA ALA A 123 6.86 -18.77 -22.67
C ALA A 123 5.99 -17.66 -22.06
N LEU A 124 4.70 -17.60 -22.40
CA LEU A 124 3.76 -16.64 -21.81
C LEU A 124 3.60 -16.83 -20.30
N MET A 125 3.59 -18.08 -19.82
CA MET A 125 3.56 -18.37 -18.37
C MET A 125 4.83 -17.88 -17.68
N SER A 126 6.00 -18.12 -18.28
CA SER A 126 7.28 -17.63 -17.78
C SER A 126 7.31 -16.10 -17.76
N LEU A 127 6.89 -15.44 -18.85
CA LEU A 127 6.79 -13.99 -18.94
C LEU A 127 5.78 -13.39 -17.94
N PHE A 128 4.69 -14.08 -17.66
CA PHE A 128 3.74 -13.67 -16.61
C PHE A 128 4.40 -13.66 -15.23
N VAL A 129 5.18 -14.69 -14.89
CA VAL A 129 5.96 -14.73 -13.64
C VAL A 129 7.06 -13.66 -13.63
N LEU A 130 7.73 -13.40 -14.76
CA LEU A 130 8.67 -12.28 -14.85
C LEU A 130 7.98 -10.92 -14.61
N SER A 131 6.77 -10.74 -15.13
CA SER A 131 6.03 -9.48 -14.99
C SER A 131 5.59 -9.18 -13.57
N SER A 132 5.33 -10.22 -12.75
CA SER A 132 5.02 -10.04 -11.33
C SER A 132 6.24 -9.70 -10.48
N ARG A 133 7.46 -9.78 -11.05
CA ARG A 133 8.75 -9.66 -10.34
C ARG A 133 8.90 -10.64 -9.18
N ASP A 134 8.16 -11.75 -9.21
CA ASP A 134 8.29 -12.83 -8.25
C ASP A 134 9.02 -14.00 -8.91
N GLY A 135 10.11 -14.47 -8.31
CA GLY A 135 10.92 -15.55 -8.89
C GLY A 135 11.61 -15.23 -10.22
N TRP A 136 11.56 -13.99 -10.72
CA TRP A 136 12.14 -13.57 -12.01
C TRP A 136 13.65 -13.80 -12.09
N VAL A 137 14.37 -13.61 -10.98
CA VAL A 137 15.82 -13.80 -10.87
C VAL A 137 16.23 -15.22 -11.26
N ASN A 138 15.48 -16.23 -10.81
CA ASN A 138 15.77 -17.63 -11.11
C ASN A 138 15.59 -17.96 -12.60
N ILE A 139 14.57 -17.38 -13.23
CA ILE A 139 14.30 -17.59 -14.67
C ILE A 139 15.36 -16.87 -15.50
N MET A 140 15.76 -15.66 -15.08
CA MET A 140 16.83 -14.90 -15.69
C MET A 140 18.17 -15.64 -15.63
N TYR A 141 18.58 -16.15 -14.46
CA TYR A 141 19.83 -16.93 -14.35
C TYR A 141 19.76 -18.22 -15.17
N THR A 142 18.63 -18.92 -15.17
CA THR A 142 18.44 -20.09 -16.06
C THR A 142 18.66 -19.71 -17.54
N GLY A 143 18.17 -18.55 -17.97
CA GLY A 143 18.42 -18.05 -19.32
C GLY A 143 19.85 -17.58 -19.55
N LEU A 144 20.54 -17.06 -18.54
CA LEU A 144 21.94 -16.64 -18.59
C LEU A 144 22.88 -17.85 -18.78
N ASP A 145 22.55 -18.95 -18.11
CA ASP A 145 23.37 -20.17 -18.05
C ASP A 145 23.09 -21.16 -19.20
N ALA A 146 22.01 -20.95 -19.95
CA ALA A 146 21.60 -21.85 -21.02
C ALA A 146 22.66 -21.96 -22.14
N VAL A 147 23.16 -23.13 -22.50
CA VAL A 147 24.22 -23.20 -23.54
C VAL A 147 23.64 -23.49 -24.92
N GLY A 148 22.89 -24.59 -24.99
CA GLY A 148 22.37 -25.16 -26.22
C GLY A 148 21.31 -26.21 -25.92
N VAL A 149 20.72 -26.76 -26.97
CA VAL A 149 19.77 -27.88 -26.83
C VAL A 149 20.52 -29.13 -26.36
N ASP A 150 19.98 -29.82 -25.36
CA ASP A 150 20.55 -31.03 -24.75
C ASP A 150 21.96 -30.85 -24.13
N GLN A 151 22.36 -29.61 -23.84
CA GLN A 151 23.61 -29.27 -23.14
C GLN A 151 23.34 -28.81 -21.70
N GLN A 152 24.23 -29.19 -20.78
CA GLN A 152 24.15 -28.77 -19.37
C GLN A 152 24.41 -27.26 -19.26
N PRO A 153 23.62 -26.52 -18.46
CA PRO A 153 23.85 -25.09 -18.26
C PRO A 153 25.24 -24.83 -17.65
N ILE A 154 25.87 -23.77 -18.12
CA ILE A 154 27.17 -23.29 -17.64
C ILE A 154 26.96 -21.90 -17.07
N GLU A 155 27.40 -21.67 -15.84
CA GLU A 155 27.25 -20.38 -15.16
C GLU A 155 27.84 -19.25 -16.02
N ASN A 156 27.03 -18.19 -16.23
CA ASN A 156 27.41 -16.99 -16.99
C ASN A 156 27.85 -17.27 -18.44
N TYR A 157 27.32 -18.29 -19.10
CA TYR A 157 27.70 -18.63 -20.48
C TYR A 157 27.47 -17.48 -21.48
N SER A 158 26.32 -16.81 -21.43
CA SER A 158 26.01 -15.71 -22.34
C SER A 158 25.28 -14.57 -21.65
N GLU A 159 26.08 -13.62 -21.18
CA GLU A 159 25.65 -12.40 -20.49
C GLU A 159 24.69 -11.53 -21.30
N TRP A 160 24.82 -11.49 -22.64
CA TRP A 160 23.96 -10.66 -23.49
C TRP A 160 22.47 -10.98 -23.41
N ARG A 161 22.11 -12.21 -23.01
CA ARG A 161 20.71 -12.61 -22.83
C ARG A 161 20.05 -11.94 -21.63
N LEU A 162 20.84 -11.33 -20.73
CA LEU A 162 20.34 -10.44 -19.69
C LEU A 162 19.51 -9.29 -20.28
N LEU A 163 19.91 -8.76 -21.44
CA LEU A 163 19.21 -7.65 -22.09
C LEU A 163 17.76 -8.02 -22.45
N TYR A 164 17.50 -9.27 -22.82
CA TYR A 164 16.14 -9.74 -23.09
C TYR A 164 15.25 -9.64 -21.84
N PHE A 165 15.73 -10.13 -20.70
CA PHE A 165 14.96 -10.13 -19.45
C PHE A 165 14.77 -8.72 -18.88
N ILE A 166 15.84 -7.91 -18.88
CA ILE A 166 15.79 -6.54 -18.37
C ILE A 166 14.91 -5.65 -19.24
N SER A 167 15.03 -5.74 -20.58
CA SER A 167 14.17 -4.96 -21.48
C SER A 167 12.68 -5.32 -21.33
N PHE A 168 12.35 -6.60 -21.17
CA PHE A 168 10.99 -7.04 -20.90
C PHE A 168 10.46 -6.47 -19.56
N ILE A 169 11.23 -6.59 -18.48
CA ILE A 169 10.83 -6.12 -17.15
C ILE A 169 10.63 -4.59 -17.12
N LEU A 170 11.51 -3.83 -17.77
CA LEU A 170 11.39 -2.37 -17.87
C LEU A 170 10.15 -1.98 -18.67
N LEU A 171 9.95 -2.60 -19.83
CA LEU A 171 8.82 -2.31 -20.71
C LEU A 171 7.49 -2.63 -20.03
N VAL A 172 7.33 -3.83 -19.48
CA VAL A 172 6.09 -4.23 -18.80
C VAL A 172 5.90 -3.46 -17.50
N GLY A 173 6.97 -3.20 -16.75
CA GLY A 173 6.93 -2.37 -15.55
C GLY A 173 6.43 -0.95 -15.83
N PHE A 174 6.86 -0.36 -16.95
CA PHE A 174 6.36 0.93 -17.41
C PHE A 174 4.86 0.89 -17.73
N PHE A 175 4.39 -0.13 -18.45
CA PHE A 175 2.97 -0.29 -18.75
C PHE A 175 2.12 -0.50 -17.50
N VAL A 176 2.56 -1.33 -16.55
CA VAL A 176 1.83 -1.58 -15.29
C VAL A 176 1.73 -0.30 -14.46
N LEU A 177 2.81 0.48 -14.36
CA LEU A 177 2.81 1.75 -13.65
C LEU A 177 1.88 2.76 -14.34
N ASN A 178 1.94 2.88 -15.67
CA ASN A 178 1.06 3.77 -16.43
C ASN A 178 -0.40 3.36 -16.36
N MET A 179 -0.69 2.05 -16.33
CA MET A 179 -2.04 1.55 -16.11
C MET A 179 -2.55 1.95 -14.72
N PHE A 180 -1.73 1.77 -13.68
CA PHE A 180 -2.10 2.14 -12.31
C PHE A 180 -2.34 3.65 -12.19
N VAL A 181 -1.41 4.47 -12.68
CA VAL A 181 -1.54 5.93 -12.69
C VAL A 181 -2.78 6.34 -13.49
N GLY A 182 -3.00 5.77 -14.67
CA GLY A 182 -4.18 6.04 -15.49
C GLY A 182 -5.49 5.76 -14.75
N VAL A 183 -5.60 4.63 -14.05
CA VAL A 183 -6.80 4.28 -13.26
C VAL A 183 -7.00 5.20 -12.07
N VAL A 184 -5.92 5.53 -11.35
CA VAL A 184 -6.00 6.43 -10.19
C VAL A 184 -6.38 7.84 -10.63
N VAL A 185 -5.77 8.34 -11.70
CA VAL A 185 -6.04 9.67 -12.26
C VAL A 185 -7.48 9.74 -12.77
N GLU A 186 -7.95 8.75 -13.52
CA GLU A 186 -9.33 8.71 -14.02
C GLU A 186 -10.35 8.71 -12.85
N ASN A 187 -10.12 7.86 -11.84
CA ASN A 187 -10.97 7.83 -10.65
C ASN A 187 -10.89 9.14 -9.85
N PHE A 188 -9.72 9.75 -9.77
CA PHE A 188 -9.52 11.04 -9.11
C PHE A 188 -10.25 12.16 -9.83
N HIS A 189 -10.18 12.21 -11.17
CA HIS A 189 -10.92 13.17 -11.97
C HIS A 189 -12.43 13.01 -11.76
N ARG A 190 -12.96 11.79 -11.80
CA ARG A 190 -14.37 11.53 -11.54
C ARG A 190 -14.80 11.98 -10.14
N CYS A 191 -14.02 11.65 -9.11
CA CYS A 191 -14.29 12.04 -7.73
C CYS A 191 -14.21 13.57 -7.55
N ARG A 192 -13.22 14.22 -8.16
CA ARG A 192 -13.06 15.67 -8.10
C ARG A 192 -14.24 16.39 -8.74
N GLU A 193 -14.73 15.91 -9.87
CA GLU A 193 -15.92 16.48 -10.52
C GLU A 193 -17.18 16.37 -9.66
N GLU A 194 -17.39 15.22 -9.00
CA GLU A 194 -18.49 15.02 -8.05
C GLU A 194 -18.35 15.93 -6.82
N GLN A 195 -17.17 15.97 -6.21
CA GLN A 195 -16.88 16.82 -5.06
C GLN A 195 -17.02 18.31 -5.38
N GLU A 196 -16.53 18.78 -6.53
CA GLU A 196 -16.67 20.17 -6.95
C GLU A 196 -18.15 20.56 -7.08
N LYS A 197 -19.00 19.66 -7.62
CA LYS A 197 -20.45 19.90 -7.71
C LYS A 197 -21.08 19.99 -6.33
N GLU A 198 -20.79 19.05 -5.44
CA GLU A 198 -21.31 19.06 -4.06
C GLU A 198 -20.81 20.26 -3.25
N GLU A 199 -19.53 20.61 -3.36
CA GLU A 199 -18.94 21.76 -2.68
C GLU A 199 -19.56 23.07 -3.15
N ARG A 200 -19.81 23.25 -4.44
CA ARG A 200 -20.49 24.46 -4.95
C ARG A 200 -21.85 24.64 -4.28
N VAL A 201 -22.66 23.57 -4.22
CA VAL A 201 -23.96 23.58 -3.55
C VAL A 201 -23.80 23.88 -2.05
N ARG A 202 -22.86 23.22 -1.37
CA ARG A 202 -22.61 23.40 0.06
C ARG A 202 -22.10 24.81 0.40
N ARG A 203 -21.25 25.40 -0.44
CA ARG A 203 -20.73 26.77 -0.27
C ARG A 203 -21.84 27.80 -0.42
N MET A 204 -22.73 27.63 -1.40
CA MET A 204 -23.91 28.49 -1.55
C MET A 204 -24.82 28.42 -0.31
N ALA A 205 -25.11 27.21 0.18
CA ALA A 205 -25.91 27.02 1.38
C ALA A 205 -25.26 27.61 2.65
N LYS A 206 -23.93 27.47 2.81
CA LYS A 206 -23.19 28.06 3.94
C LYS A 206 -23.21 29.59 3.90
N ARG A 207 -22.99 30.20 2.73
CA ARG A 207 -23.03 31.67 2.57
C ARG A 207 -24.38 32.24 2.96
N ALA A 208 -25.47 31.59 2.54
CA ALA A 208 -26.83 31.97 2.93
C ALA A 208 -27.02 31.95 4.47
N LYS A 209 -26.64 30.84 5.12
CA LYS A 209 -26.75 30.71 6.59
C LYS A 209 -25.83 31.66 7.36
N GLN A 210 -24.65 31.97 6.84
CA GLN A 210 -23.72 32.89 7.49
C GLN A 210 -24.20 34.34 7.43
N MET A 211 -24.75 34.77 6.30
CA MET A 211 -25.40 36.08 6.16
C MET A 211 -26.51 36.25 7.22
N GLU A 212 -27.32 35.20 7.43
CA GLU A 212 -28.38 35.18 8.43
C GLU A 212 -27.85 35.23 9.88
N LYS A 213 -26.83 34.43 10.22
CA LYS A 213 -26.21 34.44 11.56
C LYS A 213 -25.43 35.72 11.87
N LYS A 214 -24.71 36.28 10.91
CA LYS A 214 -23.94 37.52 11.07
C LYS A 214 -24.88 38.70 11.36
N ARG A 215 -26.06 38.69 10.74
CA ARG A 215 -27.15 39.63 11.03
C ARG A 215 -27.67 39.51 12.47
N ARG A 216 -27.70 38.30 13.04
CA ARG A 216 -28.11 38.06 14.44
C ARG A 216 -27.03 38.37 15.48
N LYS A 217 -25.75 38.08 15.20
CA LYS A 217 -24.64 38.21 16.16
C LYS A 217 -24.05 39.62 16.27
N MET A 218 -24.39 40.53 15.36
CA MET A 218 -23.93 41.92 15.40
C MET A 218 -24.39 42.68 16.67
N HIS A 219 -25.29 42.10 17.47
CA HIS A 219 -25.87 42.66 18.68
C HIS A 219 -25.26 42.18 20.01
N GLU A 220 -24.29 41.25 20.01
CA GLU A 220 -23.69 40.76 21.26
C GLU A 220 -22.32 41.39 21.52
N PRO A 221 -22.07 41.96 22.71
CA PRO A 221 -20.76 42.49 23.06
C PRO A 221 -19.71 41.36 23.21
N PRO A 222 -18.42 41.66 22.99
CA PRO A 222 -17.35 40.68 23.13
C PRO A 222 -17.22 40.14 24.58
N TYR A 223 -16.89 38.86 24.73
CA TYR A 223 -16.83 38.17 26.05
C TYR A 223 -15.82 38.77 27.07
N TYR A 224 -14.81 39.51 26.62
CA TYR A 224 -13.74 40.06 27.46
C TYR A 224 -14.04 41.43 28.08
N THR A 225 -15.25 41.97 27.90
CA THR A 225 -15.64 43.31 28.43
C THR A 225 -15.60 43.41 29.95
N THR A 226 -15.64 42.28 30.66
CA THR A 226 -15.72 42.22 32.14
C THR A 226 -14.39 41.82 32.80
N TYR A 227 -13.27 41.87 32.07
CA TYR A 227 -11.97 41.42 32.58
C TYR A 227 -11.26 42.47 33.46
N SER A 228 -10.57 42.02 34.51
CA SER A 228 -9.67 42.86 35.31
C SER A 228 -8.38 43.20 34.54
N ARG A 229 -7.69 44.30 34.90
CA ARG A 229 -6.49 44.77 34.18
C ARG A 229 -5.37 43.73 34.07
N SER A 230 -5.11 42.97 35.14
CA SER A 230 -4.10 41.90 35.15
C SER A 230 -4.49 40.72 34.28
N ARG A 231 -5.76 40.29 34.32
CA ARG A 231 -6.28 39.21 33.46
C ARG A 231 -6.30 39.63 31.98
N LEU A 232 -6.57 40.90 31.70
CA LEU A 232 -6.54 41.46 30.34
C LEU A 232 -5.12 41.43 29.75
N LEU A 233 -4.10 41.72 30.57
CA LEU A 233 -2.69 41.68 30.15
C LEU A 233 -2.25 40.24 29.84
N VAL A 234 -2.55 39.28 30.74
CA VAL A 234 -2.27 37.85 30.50
C VAL A 234 -3.01 37.36 29.25
N HIS A 235 -4.27 37.75 29.08
CA HIS A 235 -5.03 37.45 27.88
C HIS A 235 -4.39 38.04 26.62
N SER A 236 -3.91 39.29 26.66
CA SER A 236 -3.20 39.92 25.54
C SER A 236 -1.89 39.22 25.17
N VAL A 237 -1.17 38.67 26.16
CA VAL A 237 0.07 37.92 25.95
C VAL A 237 -0.24 36.55 25.34
N VAL A 238 -1.15 35.79 25.94
CA VAL A 238 -1.53 34.42 25.50
C VAL A 238 -2.17 34.42 24.12
N THR A 239 -2.93 35.47 23.76
CA THR A 239 -3.55 35.58 22.43
C THR A 239 -2.63 36.19 21.37
N SER A 240 -1.39 36.52 21.73
CA SER A 240 -0.42 37.08 20.80
C SER A 240 0.19 35.99 19.91
N LYS A 241 0.37 36.31 18.61
CA LYS A 241 1.02 35.39 17.66
C LYS A 241 2.46 35.05 18.05
N TYR A 242 3.12 35.92 18.79
CA TYR A 242 4.50 35.72 19.26
C TYR A 242 4.57 34.64 20.34
N PHE A 243 3.56 34.56 21.21
CA PHE A 243 3.48 33.51 22.22
C PHE A 243 3.29 32.13 21.56
N ASP A 244 2.36 32.02 20.60
CA ASP A 244 2.17 30.78 19.84
C ASP A 244 3.44 30.35 19.09
N LEU A 245 4.15 31.31 18.48
CA LEU A 245 5.42 31.04 17.79
C LEU A 245 6.52 30.56 18.76
N ALA A 246 6.59 31.13 19.96
CA ALA A 246 7.54 30.73 20.99
C ALA A 246 7.26 29.30 21.48
N ILE A 247 6.01 28.96 21.76
CA ILE A 247 5.62 27.59 22.15
C ILE A 247 5.90 26.60 21.02
N ALA A 248 5.59 26.96 19.77
CA ALA A 248 5.90 26.11 18.61
C ALA A 248 7.42 25.85 18.47
N ALA A 249 8.26 26.86 18.73
CA ALA A 249 9.71 26.68 18.73
C ALA A 249 10.17 25.73 19.84
N VAL A 250 9.59 25.83 21.04
CA VAL A 250 9.86 24.93 22.18
C VAL A 250 9.45 23.49 21.86
N ILE A 251 8.30 23.27 21.23
CA ILE A 251 7.87 21.94 20.76
C ILE A 251 8.88 21.40 19.75
N GLY A 252 9.31 22.22 18.77
CA GLY A 252 10.30 21.82 17.79
C GLY A 252 11.64 21.41 18.42
N LEU A 253 12.12 22.18 19.40
CA LEU A 253 13.34 21.85 20.16
C LEU A 253 13.17 20.56 20.98
N ASN A 254 12.02 20.33 21.60
CA ASN A 254 11.74 19.09 22.33
C ASN A 254 11.76 17.86 21.40
N VAL A 255 11.19 17.97 20.20
CA VAL A 255 11.25 16.89 19.20
C VAL A 255 12.70 16.61 18.80
N ILE A 256 13.53 17.64 18.62
CA ILE A 256 14.96 17.47 18.33
C ILE A 256 15.66 16.77 19.51
N THR A 257 15.36 17.13 20.76
CA THR A 257 15.97 16.46 21.91
C THR A 257 15.56 15.00 22.04
N MET A 258 14.30 14.65 21.77
CA MET A 258 13.87 13.25 21.71
C MET A 258 14.57 12.49 20.58
N ALA A 259 14.82 13.13 19.43
CA ALA A 259 15.52 12.52 18.31
C ALA A 259 17.04 12.34 18.54
N MET A 260 17.61 13.00 19.54
CA MET A 260 19.04 12.89 19.89
C MET A 260 19.36 11.66 20.76
N GLU A 261 18.36 10.92 21.24
CA GLU A 261 18.57 9.69 22.01
C GLU A 261 19.08 8.55 21.10
N PHE A 262 20.20 7.91 21.47
CA PHE A 262 20.76 6.77 20.74
C PHE A 262 21.32 5.69 21.68
N TYR A 263 21.52 4.49 21.15
CA TYR A 263 22.02 3.34 21.91
C TYR A 263 23.50 3.55 22.34
N MET A 264 23.83 3.23 23.60
CA MET A 264 25.16 3.46 24.21
C MET A 264 25.58 4.94 24.27
N MET A 265 24.64 5.81 24.64
CA MET A 265 24.92 7.23 24.80
C MET A 265 25.81 7.52 26.03
N PRO A 266 26.80 8.44 25.93
CA PRO A 266 27.60 8.84 27.08
C PRO A 266 26.73 9.42 28.20
N LYS A 267 27.03 9.07 29.45
CA LYS A 267 26.26 9.46 30.65
C LYS A 267 26.05 10.98 30.75
N ALA A 268 27.04 11.78 30.33
CA ALA A 268 26.94 13.24 30.32
C ALA A 268 25.83 13.76 29.40
N LEU A 269 25.68 13.17 28.20
CA LEU A 269 24.65 13.57 27.25
C LEU A 269 23.26 13.09 27.69
N SER A 270 23.16 11.89 28.27
CA SER A 270 21.92 11.40 28.89
C SER A 270 21.41 12.33 29.99
N TYR A 271 22.31 12.77 30.88
CA TYR A 271 21.96 13.70 31.95
C TYR A 271 21.51 15.07 31.41
N ALA A 272 22.21 15.59 30.40
CA ALA A 272 21.83 16.84 29.74
C ALA A 272 20.44 16.76 29.08
N LEU A 273 20.15 15.68 28.34
CA LEU A 273 18.84 15.46 27.71
C LEU A 273 17.73 15.32 28.75
N LYS A 274 17.99 14.66 29.88
CA LYS A 274 17.06 14.59 31.01
C LYS A 274 16.74 15.98 31.57
N ILE A 275 17.72 16.86 31.75
CA ILE A 275 17.50 18.26 32.16
C ILE A 275 16.64 19.01 31.14
N PHE A 276 16.92 18.84 29.84
CA PHE A 276 16.10 19.46 28.79
C PHE A 276 14.65 18.99 28.83
N ASN A 277 14.40 17.70 29.08
CA ASN A 277 13.04 17.17 29.20
C ASN A 277 12.26 17.80 30.38
N TYR A 278 12.92 17.99 31.53
CA TYR A 278 12.33 18.73 32.66
C TYR A 278 12.03 20.18 32.31
N PHE A 279 12.96 20.86 31.62
CA PHE A 279 12.78 22.24 31.19
C PHE A 279 11.57 22.38 30.25
N PHE A 280 11.45 21.51 29.24
CA PHE A 280 10.30 21.55 28.31
C PHE A 280 8.98 21.27 29.02
N THR A 281 8.95 20.29 29.93
CA THR A 281 7.74 20.00 30.72
C THR A 281 7.33 21.20 31.57
N ALA A 282 8.28 21.91 32.19
CA ALA A 282 7.99 23.12 32.95
C ALA A 282 7.40 24.24 32.09
N VAL A 283 7.89 24.41 30.85
CA VAL A 283 7.35 25.39 29.90
C VAL A 283 5.90 25.06 29.52
N PHE A 284 5.57 23.80 29.25
CA PHE A 284 4.18 23.39 28.95
C PHE A 284 3.23 23.54 30.14
N ILE A 285 3.70 23.30 31.37
CA ILE A 285 2.93 23.58 32.59
C ILE A 285 2.62 25.09 32.69
N LEU A 286 3.64 25.93 32.50
CA LEU A 286 3.49 27.38 32.58
C LEU A 286 2.52 27.90 31.51
N GLU A 287 2.63 27.41 30.29
CA GLU A 287 1.71 27.71 29.19
C GLU A 287 0.26 27.38 29.55
N SER A 288 0.02 26.15 30.04
CA SER A 288 -1.32 25.68 30.42
C SER A 288 -1.92 26.53 31.55
N ILE A 289 -1.13 26.92 32.55
CA ILE A 289 -1.55 27.82 33.64
C ILE A 289 -1.89 29.21 33.09
N MET A 290 -1.05 29.77 32.22
CA MET A 290 -1.29 31.09 31.61
C MET A 290 -2.58 31.09 30.77
N LYS A 291 -2.83 30.03 30.00
CA LYS A 291 -4.08 29.87 29.22
C LYS A 291 -5.31 29.71 30.12
N LEU A 292 -5.19 28.96 31.21
CA LEU A 292 -6.27 28.78 32.19
C LEU A 292 -6.67 30.12 32.84
N VAL A 293 -5.69 30.97 33.20
CA VAL A 293 -5.93 32.30 33.78
C VAL A 293 -6.50 33.28 32.74
N ALA A 294 -6.01 33.24 31.50
CA ALA A 294 -6.46 34.12 30.41
C ALA A 294 -7.94 33.85 30.03
N LEU A 295 -8.29 32.58 29.81
CA LEU A 295 -9.59 32.18 29.27
C LEU A 295 -10.62 31.90 30.38
N GLY A 296 -10.15 31.54 31.59
CA GLY A 296 -10.99 31.06 32.68
C GLY A 296 -11.42 29.61 32.48
N LEU A 297 -11.68 28.90 33.59
CA LEU A 297 -11.92 27.45 33.63
C LEU A 297 -12.99 26.97 32.63
N LYS A 298 -14.10 27.71 32.51
CA LYS A 298 -15.25 27.30 31.68
C LYS A 298 -15.00 27.42 30.17
N LEU A 299 -14.25 28.43 29.71
CA LEU A 299 -13.90 28.55 28.29
C LEU A 299 -12.71 27.68 27.94
N TYR A 300 -11.73 27.59 28.83
CA TYR A 300 -10.55 26.75 28.66
C TYR A 300 -10.93 25.28 28.48
N LEU A 301 -11.76 24.73 29.38
CA LEU A 301 -12.25 23.35 29.27
C LEU A 301 -13.30 23.12 28.18
N LYS A 302 -13.82 24.16 27.52
CA LYS A 302 -14.75 23.99 26.40
C LYS A 302 -14.02 23.75 25.08
N ASP A 303 -12.78 24.22 24.97
CA ASP A 303 -11.95 24.02 23.79
C ASP A 303 -11.28 22.64 23.84
N LYS A 304 -11.48 21.84 22.79
CA LYS A 304 -10.94 20.47 22.70
C LYS A 304 -9.41 20.47 22.63
N TRP A 305 -8.81 21.52 22.06
CA TRP A 305 -7.35 21.61 21.96
C TRP A 305 -6.70 21.86 23.31
N ASN A 306 -7.30 22.73 24.12
CA ASN A 306 -6.85 22.97 25.49
C ASN A 306 -7.05 21.74 26.39
N GLN A 307 -8.11 20.95 26.18
CA GLN A 307 -8.29 19.67 26.90
C GLN A 307 -7.15 18.69 26.61
N LEU A 308 -6.72 18.61 25.35
CA LEU A 308 -5.60 17.76 24.93
C LEU A 308 -4.27 18.26 25.53
N ASP A 309 -4.04 19.56 25.53
CA ASP A 309 -2.85 20.20 26.11
C ASP A 309 -2.68 19.88 27.61
N ILE A 310 -3.75 20.04 28.40
CA ILE A 310 -3.76 19.63 29.83
C ILE A 310 -3.47 18.13 29.97
N GLY A 311 -4.07 17.31 29.11
CA GLY A 311 -3.86 15.86 29.13
C GLY A 311 -2.41 15.48 28.91
N ILE A 312 -1.73 16.14 27.96
CA ILE A 312 -0.30 15.95 27.69
C ILE A 312 0.54 16.38 28.90
N VAL A 313 0.26 17.56 29.47
CA VAL A 313 0.97 18.04 30.66
C VAL A 313 0.84 17.07 31.84
N ILE A 314 -0.36 16.55 32.10
CA ILE A 314 -0.58 15.55 33.15
C ILE A 314 0.22 14.27 32.87
N LEU A 315 0.21 13.79 31.62
CA LEU A 315 0.96 12.59 31.24
C LEU A 315 2.48 12.78 31.41
N SER A 316 3.01 13.95 31.06
CA SER A 316 4.42 14.31 31.26
C SER A 316 4.80 14.35 32.75
N ILE A 317 3.94 14.90 33.61
CA ILE A 317 4.15 14.90 35.07
C ILE A 317 4.14 13.47 35.62
N VAL A 318 3.20 12.63 35.18
CA VAL A 318 3.14 11.22 35.59
C VAL A 318 4.38 10.46 35.12
N GLY A 319 4.82 10.67 33.88
CA GLY A 319 6.03 10.05 33.34
C GLY A 319 7.27 10.38 34.19
N ILE A 320 7.45 11.66 34.51
CA ILE A 320 8.52 12.13 35.41
C ILE A 320 8.42 11.49 36.80
N ALA A 321 7.21 11.43 37.37
CA ALA A 321 7.00 10.87 38.70
C ALA A 321 7.32 9.37 38.74
N LEU A 322 6.96 8.63 37.68
CA LEU A 322 7.28 7.21 37.56
C LEU A 322 8.79 6.97 37.40
N GLU A 323 9.48 7.78 36.59
CA GLU A 323 10.93 7.67 36.40
C GLU A 323 11.68 7.93 37.72
N GLU A 324 11.23 8.92 38.50
CA GLU A 324 11.79 9.22 39.81
C GLU A 324 11.55 8.07 40.82
N VAL A 325 10.39 7.43 40.77
CA VAL A 325 10.07 6.26 41.60
C VAL A 325 10.95 5.07 41.21
N GLU A 326 11.14 4.81 39.92
CA GLU A 326 12.01 3.73 39.43
C GLU A 326 13.46 3.93 39.87
N SER A 327 13.99 5.15 39.76
CA SER A 327 15.35 5.48 40.21
C SER A 327 15.58 5.36 41.72
N LYS A 328 14.52 5.42 42.54
CA LYS A 328 14.60 5.20 44.00
C LYS A 328 14.52 3.73 44.38
N ILE A 329 13.95 2.89 43.51
CA ILE A 329 13.74 1.45 43.75
C ILE A 329 14.96 0.64 43.26
N ILE A 330 15.66 1.10 42.23
CA ILE A 330 16.85 0.44 41.67
C ILE A 330 18.04 1.39 41.87
N PRO A 331 18.92 1.15 42.88
CA PRO A 331 20.04 2.04 43.20
C PRO A 331 21.14 2.08 42.13
#